data_AF-A0A9P4WDW3-F1
#
_entry.id   AF-A0A9P4WDW3-F1
#
_cell.length_a   1.000
_cell.length_b   1.000
_cell.length_c   1.000
_cell.angle_alpha   90.00
_cell.angle_beta   90.00
_cell.angle_gamma   90.00
#
_symmetry.space_group_name_H-M   'P 1'
#
loop_
_entity.id
_entity.type
_entity.pdbx_description
1 polymer ?
#
loop_
_entity_poly.entity_id
_entity_poly.type
_entity_poly.pdbx_seq_one_letter_code
_entity_poly.pdbx_strand_id
1 'polypeptide(L)'
;MGAGGNAAIETAATLANELKRMIDTAEKGRPSYDDIKTHLGNYQKLRDTRLTAVLKAANDLTRLQALATLKDKVFAYWVVPKLGDHIADLQSDMFIGSVKLDYLPTPERSLHGTMPFNPSQGFGQKESKLKRAAKGLPFLTVTVAAVYFMWGICLPHMVSRSNEVLEKGIENEIGETAWLKPLQSFYGVEALDSRIRGLAACFASMQFLDLICSWQSLTFLTDLGVVYSVLLVEGARRANIMTVSYLPLILGCSAQLFGGGVVMALWCLIHYIQTPIENFRARDMRLTDLSYSTSVLPVMLLAHYIPHLVSFSAWIDPQTRHIADWIWQPFPIWASALQYLLKKTILPDTIKVDRVKSPIRDLPIIKYTVYTTCAISATIWWYTLYNAPFSAATIFIPDVAGTKTDDEFVRLFMQFDEIFFMTACMLWLLYLFGDLKRAGMMDSSWISIVSMGLATIIVAGPGATFGLGWWWREQLLATKWHKDAVVAA
;
A
#
# COMPACT_ATOMS: atom_id res chain seq x y z
N MET A 1 20.65 -22.14 13.23
CA MET A 1 21.08 -20.76 12.90
C MET A 1 22.59 -20.53 13.01
N GLY A 2 23.36 -21.32 13.78
CA GLY A 2 24.82 -21.13 13.87
C GLY A 2 25.25 -19.82 14.57
N ALA A 3 24.37 -19.19 15.33
CA ALA A 3 24.59 -17.87 15.91
C ALA A 3 25.32 -17.88 17.27
N GLY A 4 25.56 -19.05 17.87
CA GLY A 4 26.07 -19.15 19.26
C GLY A 4 27.44 -18.48 19.45
N GLY A 5 28.42 -18.81 18.59
CA GLY A 5 29.75 -18.19 18.65
C GLY A 5 29.71 -16.68 18.41
N ASN A 6 28.97 -16.23 17.39
CA ASN A 6 28.79 -14.80 17.11
C ASN A 6 28.12 -14.07 18.28
N ALA A 7 27.12 -14.69 18.91
CA ALA A 7 26.44 -14.13 20.07
C ALA A 7 27.38 -14.03 21.29
N ALA A 8 28.32 -14.96 21.47
CA ALA A 8 29.36 -14.88 22.50
C ALA A 8 30.34 -13.73 22.23
N ILE A 9 30.74 -13.52 20.97
CA ILE A 9 31.57 -12.38 20.55
C ILE A 9 30.86 -11.05 20.85
N GLU A 10 29.59 -10.91 20.50
CA GLU A 10 28.80 -9.73 20.81
C GLU A 10 28.65 -9.49 22.33
N THR A 11 28.52 -10.57 23.10
CA THR A 11 28.48 -10.51 24.57
C THR A 11 29.81 -9.98 25.11
N ALA A 12 30.95 -10.48 24.64
CA ALA A 12 32.27 -9.98 25.01
C ALA A 12 32.45 -8.50 24.62
N ALA A 13 32.02 -8.11 23.42
CA ALA A 13 32.07 -6.72 22.96
C ALA A 13 31.20 -5.79 23.82
N THR A 14 29.99 -6.23 24.21
CA THR A 14 29.12 -5.46 25.10
C THR A 14 29.76 -5.24 26.46
N LEU A 15 30.35 -6.30 27.02
CA LEU A 15 31.05 -6.20 28.29
C LEU A 15 32.25 -5.25 28.20
N ALA A 16 33.04 -5.35 27.13
CA ALA A 16 34.17 -4.45 26.89
C ALA A 16 33.73 -2.98 26.78
N ASN A 17 32.62 -2.69 26.10
CA ASN A 17 32.05 -1.34 26.02
C ASN A 17 31.64 -0.81 27.40
N GLU A 18 30.93 -1.61 28.20
CA GLU A 18 30.50 -1.20 29.54
C GLU A 18 31.69 -1.01 30.48
N LEU A 19 32.71 -1.88 30.42
CA LEU A 19 33.95 -1.71 31.20
C LEU A 19 34.70 -0.43 30.80
N LYS A 20 34.78 -0.13 29.49
CA LYS A 20 35.42 1.09 29.01
C LYS A 20 34.68 2.34 29.49
N ARG A 21 33.34 2.35 29.41
CA ARG A 21 32.51 3.43 29.94
C ARG A 21 32.74 3.62 31.44
N MET A 22 32.74 2.54 32.21
CA MET A 22 33.01 2.57 33.65
C MET A 22 34.36 3.19 33.98
N ILE A 23 35.42 2.86 33.22
CA ILE A 23 36.76 3.43 33.41
C ILE A 23 36.76 4.93 33.05
N ASP A 24 36.10 5.31 31.96
CA ASP A 24 36.07 6.69 31.49
C ASP A 24 35.25 7.62 32.38
N THR A 25 34.25 7.09 33.10
CA THR A 25 33.42 7.85 34.04
C THR A 25 33.87 7.76 35.49
N ALA A 26 34.82 6.87 35.82
CA ALA A 26 35.30 6.74 37.18
C ALA A 26 36.09 8.00 37.61
N GLU A 27 35.70 8.61 38.73
CA GLU A 27 36.58 9.54 39.43
C GLU A 27 37.85 8.79 39.87
N LYS A 28 39.02 9.46 39.83
CA LYS A 28 40.34 8.86 40.08
C LYS A 28 40.30 7.81 41.20
N GLY A 29 40.44 6.53 40.85
CA GLY A 29 40.36 5.43 41.82
C GLY A 29 39.78 4.15 41.24
N ARG A 30 39.44 3.20 42.13
CA ARG A 30 38.74 1.97 41.76
C ARG A 30 37.24 2.27 41.65
N PRO A 31 36.52 1.72 40.64
CA PRO A 31 35.07 1.86 40.55
C PRO A 31 34.38 1.39 41.82
N SER A 32 33.31 2.07 42.22
CA SER A 32 32.52 1.63 43.37
C SER A 32 31.76 0.35 43.05
N TYR A 33 31.27 -0.35 44.09
CA TYR A 33 30.42 -1.51 43.89
C TYR A 33 29.15 -1.16 43.09
N ASP A 34 28.56 0.01 43.33
CA ASP A 34 27.36 0.46 42.66
C ASP A 34 27.61 0.77 41.17
N ASP A 35 28.78 1.31 40.82
CA ASP A 35 29.18 1.51 39.42
C ASP A 35 29.31 0.16 38.72
N ILE A 36 30.01 -0.81 39.34
CA ILE A 36 30.17 -2.16 38.79
C ILE A 36 28.80 -2.81 38.57
N LYS A 37 27.93 -2.76 39.58
CA LYS A 37 26.58 -3.33 39.51
C LYS A 37 25.76 -2.68 38.40
N THR A 38 25.86 -1.36 38.24
CA THR A 38 25.15 -0.61 37.21
C THR A 38 25.61 -1.00 35.80
N HIS A 39 26.92 -0.98 35.55
CA HIS A 39 27.48 -1.33 34.24
C HIS A 39 27.27 -2.81 33.87
N LEU A 40 27.45 -3.74 34.81
CA LEU A 40 27.13 -5.15 34.57
C LEU A 40 25.62 -5.38 34.36
N GLY A 41 24.76 -4.61 35.05
CA GLY A 41 23.32 -4.60 34.83
C GLY A 41 22.94 -4.12 33.42
N ASN A 42 23.59 -3.06 32.93
CA ASN A 42 23.40 -2.56 31.56
C ASN A 42 23.82 -3.60 30.51
N TYR A 43 24.99 -4.21 30.70
CA TYR A 43 25.47 -5.32 29.88
C TYR A 43 24.43 -6.45 29.81
N GLN A 44 23.94 -6.90 30.97
CA GLN A 44 22.96 -7.99 31.04
C GLN A 44 21.67 -7.61 30.33
N LYS A 45 21.13 -6.41 30.58
CA LYS A 45 19.88 -5.94 29.96
C LYS A 45 19.96 -5.88 28.44
N LEU A 46 21.08 -5.35 27.90
CA LEU A 46 21.29 -5.26 26.45
C LEU A 46 21.34 -6.66 25.81
N ARG A 47 22.06 -7.59 26.44
CA ARG A 47 22.22 -8.95 25.93
C ARG A 47 20.97 -9.80 26.08
N ASP A 48 20.22 -9.67 27.17
CA ASP A 48 19.02 -10.46 27.45
C ASP A 48 17.97 -10.33 26.33
N THR A 49 17.67 -9.08 25.93
CA THR A 49 16.70 -8.80 24.86
C THR A 49 17.14 -9.44 23.54
N ARG A 50 18.42 -9.27 23.18
CA ARG A 50 18.97 -9.75 21.89
C ARG A 50 19.13 -11.27 21.87
N LEU A 51 19.69 -11.86 22.92
CA LEU A 51 19.85 -13.31 23.05
C LEU A 51 18.50 -14.02 23.07
N THR A 52 17.49 -13.48 23.76
CA THR A 52 16.13 -14.05 23.75
C THR A 52 15.57 -14.10 22.33
N ALA A 53 15.74 -13.04 21.53
CA ALA A 53 15.31 -13.04 20.13
C ALA A 53 16.07 -14.06 19.27
N VAL A 54 17.40 -14.16 19.45
CA VAL A 54 18.24 -15.13 18.74
C VAL A 54 17.87 -16.57 19.11
N LEU A 55 17.65 -16.87 20.40
CA LEU A 55 17.24 -18.19 20.88
C LEU A 55 15.87 -18.58 20.32
N LYS A 56 14.91 -17.66 20.32
CA LYS A 56 13.58 -17.88 19.73
C LYS A 56 13.68 -18.21 18.24
N ALA A 57 14.42 -17.42 17.47
CA ALA A 57 14.60 -17.66 16.03
C ALA A 57 15.36 -18.97 15.77
N ALA A 58 16.35 -19.32 16.60
CA ALA A 58 17.04 -20.60 16.51
C ALA A 58 16.08 -21.77 16.74
N ASN A 59 15.24 -21.69 17.78
CA ASN A 59 14.23 -22.70 18.09
C ASN A 59 13.20 -22.83 16.95
N ASP A 60 12.69 -21.72 16.42
CA ASP A 60 11.74 -21.73 15.31
C ASP A 60 12.33 -22.40 14.07
N LEU A 61 13.60 -22.11 13.73
CA LEU A 61 14.30 -22.78 12.64
C LEU A 61 14.51 -24.28 12.91
N THR A 62 14.89 -24.67 14.12
CA THR A 62 15.04 -26.08 14.50
C THR A 62 13.71 -26.83 14.33
N ARG A 63 12.61 -26.25 14.79
CA ARG A 63 11.26 -26.84 14.64
C ARG A 63 10.86 -26.97 13.18
N LEU A 64 11.17 -25.97 12.36
CA LEU A 64 10.94 -26.00 10.92
C LEU A 64 11.73 -27.14 10.25
N GLN A 65 13.04 -27.25 10.54
CA GLN A 65 13.90 -28.30 9.99
C GLN A 65 13.51 -29.70 10.48
N ALA A 66 13.06 -29.82 11.73
CA ALA A 66 12.56 -31.06 12.30
C ALA A 66 11.11 -31.39 11.87
N LEU A 67 10.46 -30.54 11.08
CA LEU A 67 9.08 -30.72 10.64
C LEU A 67 8.11 -30.95 11.81
N ALA A 68 8.33 -30.23 12.92
CA ALA A 68 7.77 -30.56 14.23
C ALA A 68 6.24 -30.52 14.29
N THR A 69 5.59 -29.70 13.46
CA THR A 69 4.12 -29.58 13.37
C THR A 69 3.64 -29.61 11.93
N LEU A 70 2.32 -29.76 11.73
CA LEU A 70 1.73 -29.64 10.40
C LEU A 70 1.99 -28.26 9.78
N LYS A 71 1.93 -27.19 10.58
CA LYS A 71 2.29 -25.84 10.13
C LYS A 71 3.73 -25.80 9.63
N ASP A 72 4.66 -26.37 10.40
CA ASP A 72 6.09 -26.41 10.05
C ASP A 72 6.33 -27.24 8.78
N LYS A 73 5.61 -28.36 8.60
CA LYS A 73 5.63 -29.17 7.37
C LYS A 73 5.15 -28.40 6.15
N VAL A 74 4.00 -27.74 6.28
CA VAL A 74 3.43 -26.95 5.17
C VAL A 74 4.39 -25.83 4.80
N PHE A 75 4.95 -25.14 5.80
CA PHE A 75 5.89 -24.05 5.56
C PHE A 75 7.18 -24.56 4.89
N ALA A 76 7.78 -25.64 5.41
CA ALA A 76 9.03 -26.20 4.89
C ALA A 76 8.91 -26.68 3.44
N TYR A 77 7.80 -27.33 3.07
CA TYR A 77 7.65 -27.90 1.73
C TYR A 77 7.06 -26.94 0.71
N TRP A 78 6.17 -26.03 1.11
CA TRP A 78 5.42 -25.21 0.15
C TRP A 78 5.79 -23.73 0.15
N VAL A 79 6.32 -23.23 1.26
CA VAL A 79 6.67 -21.81 1.41
C VAL A 79 8.16 -21.60 1.22
N VAL A 80 9.01 -22.29 1.99
CA VAL A 80 10.47 -22.10 1.98
C VAL A 80 11.09 -22.18 0.57
N PRO A 81 10.72 -23.14 -0.31
CA PRO A 81 11.30 -23.21 -1.65
C PRO A 81 11.00 -21.98 -2.53
N LYS A 82 9.95 -21.23 -2.18
CA LYS A 82 9.51 -20.02 -2.90
C LYS A 82 10.00 -18.73 -2.24
N LEU A 83 10.66 -18.81 -1.08
CA LEU A 83 11.09 -17.64 -0.32
C LEU A 83 12.30 -16.91 -0.92
N GLY A 84 13.01 -17.50 -1.89
CA GLY A 84 14.13 -16.85 -2.58
C GLY A 84 15.16 -16.29 -1.60
N ASP A 85 15.43 -14.99 -1.67
CA ASP A 85 16.42 -14.30 -0.83
C ASP A 85 16.00 -14.11 0.63
N HIS A 86 14.75 -14.42 1.01
CA HIS A 86 14.25 -14.11 2.35
C HIS A 86 15.13 -14.72 3.46
N ILE A 87 15.78 -15.85 3.20
CA ILE A 87 16.73 -16.47 4.14
C ILE A 87 17.97 -15.57 4.33
N ALA A 88 18.48 -14.96 3.26
CA ALA A 88 19.57 -13.99 3.33
C ALA A 88 19.12 -12.71 4.04
N ASP A 89 17.88 -12.27 3.84
CA ASP A 89 17.30 -11.12 4.55
C ASP A 89 17.18 -11.37 6.06
N LEU A 90 16.80 -12.61 6.45
CA LEU A 90 16.75 -13.04 7.85
C LEU A 90 18.15 -13.10 8.49
N GLN A 91 19.17 -13.54 7.76
CA GLN A 91 20.55 -13.48 8.26
C GLN A 91 21.04 -12.04 8.39
N SER A 92 20.73 -11.21 7.41
CA SER A 92 21.03 -9.77 7.43
C SER A 92 20.36 -9.06 8.62
N ASP A 93 19.12 -9.42 8.96
CA ASP A 93 18.39 -8.98 10.16
C ASP A 93 19.14 -9.27 11.47
N MET A 94 19.79 -10.44 11.52
CA MET A 94 20.58 -10.84 12.66
C MET A 94 21.84 -9.97 12.78
N PHE A 95 22.46 -9.57 11.66
CA PHE A 95 23.72 -8.83 11.66
C PHE A 95 23.55 -7.32 11.86
N ILE A 96 22.49 -6.70 11.34
CA ILE A 96 22.35 -5.24 11.23
C ILE A 96 22.48 -4.49 12.57
N GLY A 97 21.92 -5.04 13.64
CA GLY A 97 21.95 -4.48 15.01
C GLY A 97 22.90 -5.20 15.95
N SER A 98 23.97 -5.80 15.42
CA SER A 98 25.02 -6.44 16.24
C SER A 98 25.78 -5.42 17.08
N VAL A 99 26.63 -5.91 17.99
CA VAL A 99 27.39 -5.05 18.90
C VAL A 99 28.75 -4.76 18.28
N LYS A 100 29.09 -3.47 18.14
CA LYS A 100 30.43 -3.01 17.81
C LYS A 100 31.18 -2.57 19.07
N LEU A 101 32.50 -2.52 19.02
CA LEU A 101 33.29 -1.85 20.05
C LEU A 101 33.18 -0.34 19.87
N ASP A 102 32.64 0.37 20.85
CA ASP A 102 32.28 1.80 20.74
C ASP A 102 33.52 2.70 20.71
N TYR A 103 34.61 2.26 21.33
CA TYR A 103 35.87 2.99 21.43
C TYR A 103 36.84 2.71 20.28
N LEU A 104 36.45 1.92 19.29
CA LEU A 104 37.22 1.70 18.07
C LEU A 104 36.56 2.40 16.89
N PRO A 105 37.35 2.87 15.90
CA PRO A 105 36.79 3.45 14.69
C PRO A 105 35.91 2.43 13.96
N THR A 106 34.82 2.90 13.36
CA THR A 106 33.96 2.05 12.55
C THR A 106 34.71 1.66 11.27
N PRO A 107 34.79 0.37 10.91
CA PRO A 107 35.48 -0.04 9.69
C PRO A 107 34.90 0.63 8.45
N GLU A 108 35.75 1.19 7.60
CA GLU A 108 35.35 1.96 6.40
C GLU A 108 34.40 1.17 5.50
N ARG A 109 34.69 -0.12 5.28
CA ARG A 109 33.83 -1.02 4.49
C ARG A 109 32.38 -1.07 4.97
N SER A 110 32.13 -0.92 6.28
CA SER A 110 30.79 -0.97 6.86
C SER A 110 29.94 0.27 6.54
N LEU A 111 30.59 1.39 6.17
CA LEU A 111 29.92 2.67 5.87
C LEU A 111 29.32 2.71 4.46
N HIS A 112 29.73 1.79 3.58
CA HIS A 112 29.36 1.75 2.16
C HIS A 112 28.44 0.59 1.80
N GLY A 113 27.88 -0.12 2.80
CA GLY A 113 26.95 -1.23 2.58
C GLY A 113 25.59 -0.79 2.01
N THR A 114 24.92 -1.69 1.28
CA THR A 114 23.54 -1.48 0.79
C THR A 114 22.48 -1.64 1.88
N MET A 115 22.86 -2.26 3.00
CA MET A 115 22.14 -2.30 4.27
C MET A 115 23.11 -1.84 5.37
N PRO A 116 23.02 -0.57 5.80
CA PRO A 116 23.95 -0.01 6.77
C PRO A 116 23.76 -0.63 8.14
N PHE A 117 24.85 -0.69 8.90
CA PHE A 117 24.80 -1.07 10.31
C PHE A 117 23.89 -0.11 11.08
N ASN A 118 22.98 -0.65 11.89
CA ASN A 118 21.99 0.15 12.62
C ASN A 118 21.68 -0.51 13.98
N PRO A 119 22.22 0.03 15.09
CA PRO A 119 22.02 -0.52 16.43
C PRO A 119 20.57 -0.53 16.94
N SER A 120 19.70 0.30 16.38
CA SER A 120 18.28 0.38 16.79
C SER A 120 17.36 -0.48 15.93
N GLN A 121 17.91 -1.28 15.03
CA GLN A 121 17.17 -2.22 14.19
C GLN A 121 17.68 -3.66 14.38
N GLY A 122 16.95 -4.61 13.81
CA GLY A 122 17.34 -6.02 13.83
C GLY A 122 16.63 -6.84 14.91
N PHE A 123 17.24 -7.98 15.25
CA PHE A 123 16.69 -8.90 16.25
C PHE A 123 16.49 -8.24 17.62
N GLY A 124 15.28 -8.39 18.17
CA GLY A 124 14.89 -7.80 19.46
C GLY A 124 14.41 -6.34 19.37
N GLN A 125 14.59 -5.68 18.22
CA GLN A 125 14.22 -4.27 18.01
C GLN A 125 13.00 -4.08 17.09
N LYS A 126 12.32 -5.18 16.72
CA LYS A 126 11.16 -5.12 15.83
C LYS A 126 9.97 -4.43 16.49
N GLU A 127 9.27 -3.58 15.75
CA GLU A 127 8.05 -2.95 16.25
C GLU A 127 6.96 -4.01 16.49
N SER A 128 6.26 -3.87 17.62
CA SER A 128 5.14 -4.74 17.94
C SER A 128 3.99 -4.54 16.94
N LYS A 129 3.67 -5.61 16.21
CA LYS A 129 2.50 -5.67 15.33
C LYS A 129 1.18 -5.37 16.05
N LEU A 130 1.06 -5.77 17.34
CA LEU A 130 -0.10 -5.46 18.16
C LEU A 130 -0.21 -3.96 18.45
N LYS A 131 0.92 -3.29 18.77
CA LYS A 131 0.93 -1.83 18.95
C LYS A 131 0.59 -1.12 17.64
N ARG A 132 1.06 -1.61 16.49
CA ARG A 132 0.67 -1.06 15.18
C ARG A 132 -0.82 -1.29 14.91
N ALA A 133 -1.36 -2.47 15.19
CA ALA A 133 -2.80 -2.73 15.07
C ALA A 133 -3.63 -1.78 15.93
N ALA A 134 -3.23 -1.54 17.19
CA ALA A 134 -3.88 -0.58 18.07
C ALA A 134 -3.78 0.87 17.55
N LYS A 135 -2.62 1.28 17.03
CA LYS A 135 -2.47 2.59 16.37
C LYS A 135 -3.35 2.69 15.11
N GLY A 136 -3.54 1.59 14.39
CA GLY A 136 -4.32 1.53 13.15
C GLY A 136 -5.83 1.46 13.35
N LEU A 137 -6.36 1.48 14.58
CA LEU A 137 -7.80 1.47 14.85
C LEU A 137 -8.63 2.48 14.05
N PRO A 138 -8.14 3.70 13.71
CA PRO A 138 -8.89 4.61 12.86
C PRO A 138 -9.30 4.03 11.49
N PHE A 139 -8.52 3.11 10.91
CA PHE A 139 -8.92 2.41 9.68
C PHE A 139 -10.13 1.49 9.90
N LEU A 140 -10.24 0.86 11.08
CA LEU A 140 -11.44 0.07 11.43
C LEU A 140 -12.64 0.99 11.60
N THR A 141 -12.48 2.19 12.16
CA THR A 141 -13.58 3.17 12.24
C THR A 141 -14.08 3.56 10.84
N VAL A 142 -13.17 3.82 9.90
CA VAL A 142 -13.54 4.07 8.48
C VAL A 142 -14.28 2.87 7.89
N THR A 143 -13.80 1.65 8.13
CA THR A 143 -14.44 0.43 7.62
C THR A 143 -15.86 0.25 8.20
N VAL A 144 -16.03 0.42 9.51
CA VAL A 144 -17.33 0.28 10.16
C VAL A 144 -18.32 1.33 9.67
N ALA A 145 -17.87 2.58 9.50
CA ALA A 145 -18.69 3.64 8.92
C ALA A 145 -19.07 3.30 7.47
N ALA A 146 -18.11 2.86 6.65
CA ALA A 146 -18.37 2.44 5.27
C ALA A 146 -19.38 1.30 5.19
N VAL A 147 -19.24 0.24 6.01
CA VAL A 147 -20.22 -0.85 6.07
C VAL A 147 -21.60 -0.34 6.47
N TYR A 148 -21.70 0.54 7.47
CA TYR A 148 -22.98 1.09 7.90
C TYR A 148 -23.68 1.90 6.79
N PHE A 149 -23.00 2.91 6.23
CA PHE A 149 -23.60 3.79 5.23
C PHE A 149 -23.76 3.12 3.87
N MET A 150 -22.75 2.40 3.40
CA MET A 150 -22.78 1.78 2.08
C MET A 150 -23.63 0.51 2.08
N TRP A 151 -23.38 -0.45 2.98
CA TRP A 151 -24.09 -1.73 2.98
C TRP A 151 -25.40 -1.70 3.74
N GLY A 152 -25.45 -1.00 4.87
CA GLY A 152 -26.66 -0.92 5.69
C GLY A 152 -27.73 -0.04 5.05
N ILE A 153 -27.36 1.16 4.61
CA ILE A 153 -28.32 2.16 4.11
C ILE A 153 -28.50 2.06 2.59
N CYS A 154 -27.43 2.10 1.80
CA CYS A 154 -27.56 2.30 0.36
C CYS A 154 -27.73 1.00 -0.45
N LEU A 155 -26.99 -0.06 -0.11
CA LEU A 155 -26.92 -1.29 -0.90
C LEU A 155 -28.28 -1.96 -1.17
N PRO A 156 -29.24 -2.06 -0.22
CA PRO A 156 -30.54 -2.66 -0.51
C PRO A 156 -31.30 -1.95 -1.64
N HIS A 157 -31.26 -0.62 -1.64
CA HIS A 157 -31.87 0.23 -2.68
C HIS A 157 -31.14 0.07 -4.01
N MET A 158 -29.81 0.04 -4.00
CA MET A 158 -29.02 -0.18 -5.22
C MET A 158 -29.28 -1.53 -5.86
N VAL A 159 -29.40 -2.61 -5.08
CA VAL A 159 -29.73 -3.94 -5.61
C VAL A 159 -31.14 -3.94 -6.20
N SER A 160 -32.11 -3.33 -5.50
CA SER A 160 -33.48 -3.18 -6.02
C SER A 160 -33.48 -2.44 -7.37
N ARG A 161 -32.77 -1.31 -7.42
CA ARG A 161 -32.65 -0.49 -8.63
C ARG A 161 -31.97 -1.23 -9.77
N SER A 162 -30.88 -1.93 -9.49
CA SER A 162 -30.14 -2.71 -10.48
C SER A 162 -31.02 -3.80 -11.10
N ASN A 163 -31.84 -4.47 -10.30
CA ASN A 163 -32.79 -5.46 -10.81
C ASN A 163 -33.86 -4.82 -11.70
N GLU A 164 -34.41 -3.67 -11.30
CA GLU A 164 -35.38 -2.94 -12.13
C GLU A 164 -34.78 -2.53 -13.48
N VAL A 165 -33.57 -1.98 -13.47
CA VAL A 165 -32.81 -1.58 -14.67
C VAL A 165 -32.56 -2.78 -15.59
N LEU A 166 -32.24 -3.95 -15.03
CA LEU A 166 -32.08 -5.19 -15.81
C LEU A 166 -33.38 -5.67 -16.45
N GLU A 167 -34.49 -5.60 -15.73
CA GLU A 167 -35.78 -6.09 -16.20
C GLU A 167 -36.38 -5.17 -17.27
N LYS A 168 -36.46 -3.87 -16.95
CA LYS A 168 -37.21 -2.87 -17.73
C LYS A 168 -36.37 -2.13 -18.76
N GLY A 169 -35.05 -2.09 -18.59
CA GLY A 169 -34.19 -1.16 -19.31
C GLY A 169 -34.35 0.28 -18.80
N ILE A 170 -33.66 1.20 -19.45
CA ILE A 170 -33.59 2.61 -19.05
C ILE A 170 -33.65 3.52 -20.29
N GLU A 171 -34.14 4.73 -20.08
CA GLU A 171 -34.06 5.81 -21.06
C GLU A 171 -32.86 6.69 -20.70
N ASN A 172 -31.93 6.89 -21.63
CA ASN A 172 -30.75 7.69 -21.38
C ASN A 172 -31.10 9.17 -21.29
N GLU A 173 -30.85 9.77 -20.12
CA GLU A 173 -31.03 11.19 -19.83
C GLU A 173 -29.70 11.98 -19.93
N ILE A 174 -28.57 11.30 -20.15
CA ILE A 174 -27.23 11.90 -20.19
C ILE A 174 -26.63 11.76 -21.59
N GLY A 175 -26.73 12.84 -22.39
CA GLY A 175 -26.23 12.88 -23.76
C GLY A 175 -27.34 12.62 -24.78
N GLU A 176 -27.11 11.71 -25.73
CA GLU A 176 -28.10 11.33 -26.73
C GLU A 176 -29.26 10.51 -26.11
N THR A 177 -30.50 10.97 -26.28
CA THR A 177 -31.68 10.24 -25.81
C THR A 177 -31.84 8.93 -26.58
N ALA A 178 -31.70 7.81 -25.87
CA ALA A 178 -31.92 6.48 -26.42
C ALA A 178 -32.42 5.53 -25.33
N TRP A 179 -33.29 4.60 -25.71
CA TRP A 179 -33.67 3.50 -24.82
C TRP A 179 -32.62 2.40 -24.89
N LEU A 180 -32.09 2.01 -23.73
CA LEU A 180 -31.07 0.98 -23.57
C LEU A 180 -31.59 -0.14 -22.68
N LYS A 181 -31.49 -1.37 -23.16
CA LYS A 181 -31.60 -2.56 -22.31
C LYS A 181 -30.20 -3.06 -21.94
N PRO A 182 -29.84 -3.10 -20.65
CA PRO A 182 -28.55 -3.63 -20.24
C PRO A 182 -28.33 -5.05 -20.77
N LEU A 183 -27.13 -5.27 -21.31
CA LEU A 183 -26.70 -6.59 -21.78
C LEU A 183 -26.87 -7.64 -20.68
N GLN A 184 -27.32 -8.83 -21.08
CA GLN A 184 -27.42 -9.97 -20.17
C GLN A 184 -26.14 -10.83 -20.23
N SER A 185 -25.50 -10.91 -21.38
CA SER A 185 -24.25 -11.65 -21.55
C SER A 185 -23.30 -10.85 -22.44
N PHE A 186 -22.01 -10.93 -22.14
CA PHE A 186 -20.95 -10.24 -22.88
C PHE A 186 -19.75 -11.15 -23.14
N TYR A 187 -19.26 -11.83 -22.10
CA TYR A 187 -18.10 -12.73 -22.24
C TYR A 187 -18.49 -14.13 -22.72
N GLY A 188 -19.78 -14.46 -22.73
CA GLY A 188 -20.28 -15.79 -23.09
C GLY A 188 -20.00 -16.85 -22.03
N VAL A 189 -19.64 -16.44 -20.81
CA VAL A 189 -19.33 -17.32 -19.67
C VAL A 189 -20.26 -16.97 -18.51
N GLU A 190 -21.28 -17.78 -18.27
CA GLU A 190 -22.34 -17.47 -17.28
C GLU A 190 -21.80 -17.22 -15.86
N ALA A 191 -20.75 -17.95 -15.44
CA ALA A 191 -20.12 -17.73 -14.14
C ALA A 191 -19.51 -16.32 -13.99
N LEU A 192 -19.04 -15.72 -15.09
CA LEU A 192 -18.48 -14.38 -15.12
C LEU A 192 -19.59 -13.33 -15.35
N ASP A 193 -20.43 -13.57 -16.36
CA ASP A 193 -21.50 -12.66 -16.74
C ASP A 193 -22.53 -12.47 -15.62
N SER A 194 -22.87 -13.51 -14.86
CA SER A 194 -23.79 -13.41 -13.72
C SER A 194 -23.28 -12.50 -12.58
N ARG A 195 -21.96 -12.33 -12.46
CA ARG A 195 -21.34 -11.43 -11.46
C ARG A 195 -21.24 -10.00 -11.97
N ILE A 196 -20.90 -9.83 -13.24
CA ILE A 196 -20.73 -8.51 -13.86
C ILE A 196 -22.06 -7.84 -14.16
N ARG A 197 -23.09 -8.59 -14.58
CA ARG A 197 -24.39 -8.05 -14.98
C ARG A 197 -25.03 -7.15 -13.93
N GLY A 198 -25.00 -7.57 -12.66
CA GLY A 198 -25.54 -6.76 -11.56
C GLY A 198 -24.75 -5.47 -11.35
N LEU A 199 -23.41 -5.54 -11.42
CA LEU A 199 -22.55 -4.35 -11.33
C LEU A 199 -22.79 -3.40 -12.51
N ALA A 200 -22.86 -3.93 -13.73
CA ALA A 200 -23.07 -3.12 -14.92
C ALA A 200 -24.46 -2.46 -14.95
N ALA A 201 -25.48 -3.13 -14.42
CA ALA A 201 -26.80 -2.53 -14.25
C ALA A 201 -26.80 -1.39 -13.22
N CYS A 202 -26.05 -1.54 -12.13
CA CYS A 202 -25.86 -0.49 -11.15
C CYS A 202 -25.17 0.73 -11.77
N PHE A 203 -24.10 0.50 -12.54
CA PHE A 203 -23.35 1.54 -13.23
C PHE A 203 -24.17 2.23 -14.32
N ALA A 204 -25.13 1.54 -14.94
CA ALA A 204 -26.04 2.13 -15.90
C ALA A 204 -26.87 3.28 -15.29
N SER A 205 -27.27 3.21 -14.01
CA SER A 205 -27.92 4.34 -13.31
C SER A 205 -26.99 5.57 -13.24
N MET A 206 -25.71 5.35 -12.95
CA MET A 206 -24.69 6.40 -12.85
C MET A 206 -24.28 6.97 -14.22
N GLN A 207 -24.34 6.15 -15.26
CA GLN A 207 -23.95 6.52 -16.61
C GLN A 207 -25.05 7.27 -17.34
N PHE A 208 -26.30 6.87 -17.16
CA PHE A 208 -27.38 7.29 -18.05
C PHE A 208 -28.52 8.05 -17.38
N LEU A 209 -28.65 8.02 -16.05
CA LEU A 209 -29.79 8.63 -15.35
C LEU A 209 -29.36 9.80 -14.47
N ASP A 210 -28.57 9.54 -13.42
CA ASP A 210 -28.24 10.58 -12.44
C ASP A 210 -26.98 11.37 -12.84
N LEU A 211 -27.17 12.56 -13.40
CA LEU A 211 -26.07 13.39 -13.91
C LEU A 211 -25.07 13.79 -12.81
N ILE A 212 -25.52 13.99 -11.57
CA ILE A 212 -24.65 14.32 -10.44
C ILE A 212 -23.74 13.13 -10.13
N CYS A 213 -24.30 11.93 -9.99
CA CYS A 213 -23.56 10.68 -9.80
C CYS A 213 -22.61 10.40 -10.96
N SER A 214 -22.99 10.73 -12.20
CA SER A 214 -22.14 10.59 -13.38
C SER A 214 -20.84 11.39 -13.27
N TRP A 215 -20.95 12.68 -12.91
CA TRP A 215 -19.78 13.55 -12.69
C TRP A 215 -18.92 13.11 -11.51
N GLN A 216 -19.56 12.71 -10.41
CA GLN A 216 -18.88 12.20 -9.23
C GLN A 216 -18.12 10.91 -9.55
N SER A 217 -18.77 9.94 -10.18
CA SER A 217 -18.19 8.65 -10.56
C SER A 217 -17.07 8.79 -11.59
N LEU A 218 -17.21 9.68 -12.58
CA LEU A 218 -16.14 10.02 -13.53
C LEU A 218 -14.86 10.43 -12.77
N THR A 219 -15.00 11.30 -11.78
CA THR A 219 -13.89 11.82 -10.98
C THR A 219 -13.31 10.74 -10.07
N PHE A 220 -14.15 10.12 -9.24
CA PHE A 220 -13.73 9.11 -8.27
C PHE A 220 -13.02 7.91 -8.93
N LEU A 221 -13.60 7.35 -9.99
CA LEU A 221 -13.04 6.18 -10.66
C LEU A 221 -11.78 6.54 -11.48
N THR A 222 -11.60 7.81 -11.87
CA THR A 222 -10.31 8.27 -12.41
C THR A 222 -9.24 8.24 -11.32
N ASP A 223 -9.57 8.71 -10.12
CA ASP A 223 -8.64 8.70 -8.97
C ASP A 223 -8.33 7.28 -8.48
N LEU A 224 -9.29 6.36 -8.56
CA LEU A 224 -9.07 4.93 -8.34
C LEU A 224 -7.95 4.40 -9.24
N GLY A 225 -7.84 4.89 -10.47
CA GLY A 225 -6.75 4.52 -11.39
C GLY A 225 -5.37 4.91 -10.87
N VAL A 226 -5.25 6.07 -10.19
CA VAL A 226 -4.00 6.51 -9.54
C VAL A 226 -3.66 5.58 -8.38
N VAL A 227 -4.64 5.34 -7.50
CA VAL A 227 -4.44 4.49 -6.31
C VAL A 227 -4.10 3.05 -6.72
N TYR A 228 -4.81 2.49 -7.69
CA TYR A 228 -4.56 1.12 -8.15
C TYR A 228 -3.19 0.99 -8.84
N SER A 229 -2.74 2.02 -9.56
CA SER A 229 -1.36 2.06 -10.09
C SER A 229 -0.32 1.96 -8.97
N VAL A 230 -0.53 2.69 -7.86
CA VAL A 230 0.33 2.61 -6.68
C VAL A 230 0.27 1.22 -6.04
N LEU A 231 -0.92 0.62 -5.94
CA LEU A 231 -1.09 -0.73 -5.39
C LEU A 231 -0.37 -1.79 -6.23
N LEU A 232 -0.39 -1.68 -7.56
CA LEU A 232 0.40 -2.55 -8.44
C LEU A 232 1.91 -2.41 -8.20
N VAL A 233 2.40 -1.18 -7.98
CA VAL A 233 3.81 -0.94 -7.66
C VAL A 233 4.17 -1.49 -6.27
N GLU A 234 3.32 -1.30 -5.27
CA GLU A 234 3.51 -1.89 -3.93
C GLU A 234 3.49 -3.42 -3.98
N GLY A 235 2.62 -4.03 -4.80
CA GLY A 235 2.56 -5.47 -4.99
C GLY A 235 3.80 -6.07 -5.65
N ALA A 236 4.49 -5.29 -6.50
CA ALA A 236 5.74 -5.70 -7.14
C ALA A 236 6.99 -5.52 -6.26
N ARG A 237 6.84 -5.02 -5.03
CA ARG A 237 7.96 -4.66 -4.17
C ARG A 237 8.53 -5.86 -3.40
N ARG A 238 9.86 -5.96 -3.31
CA ARG A 238 10.53 -7.00 -2.50
C ARG A 238 10.13 -6.96 -1.02
N ALA A 239 10.02 -5.77 -0.42
CA ALA A 239 9.61 -5.63 0.99
C ALA A 239 8.20 -6.16 1.32
N ASN A 240 7.35 -6.33 0.30
CA ASN A 240 5.97 -6.79 0.46
C ASN A 240 5.78 -8.27 0.09
N ILE A 241 6.85 -8.98 -0.28
CA ILE A 241 6.76 -10.43 -0.52
C ILE A 241 6.21 -11.11 0.75
N MET A 242 5.22 -11.98 0.58
CA MET A 242 4.48 -12.68 1.65
C MET A 242 3.59 -11.79 2.54
N THR A 243 3.31 -10.55 2.14
CA THR A 243 2.28 -9.70 2.77
C THR A 243 1.02 -9.65 1.92
N VAL A 244 -0.09 -9.14 2.47
CA VAL A 244 -1.33 -8.93 1.69
C VAL A 244 -1.13 -7.87 0.60
N SER A 245 -0.17 -6.97 0.78
CA SER A 245 0.21 -5.97 -0.20
C SER A 245 0.73 -6.58 -1.51
N TYR A 246 1.20 -7.83 -1.51
CA TYR A 246 1.60 -8.58 -2.71
C TYR A 246 0.43 -8.97 -3.64
N LEU A 247 -0.83 -8.82 -3.19
CA LEU A 247 -2.01 -9.32 -3.90
C LEU A 247 -2.98 -8.21 -4.37
N PRO A 248 -2.55 -7.23 -5.22
CA PRO A 248 -3.44 -6.20 -5.76
C PRO A 248 -4.64 -6.72 -6.53
N LEU A 249 -4.53 -7.90 -7.17
CA LEU A 249 -5.65 -8.53 -7.88
C LEU A 249 -6.81 -8.83 -6.93
N ILE A 250 -6.53 -9.46 -5.79
CA ILE A 250 -7.56 -9.81 -4.80
C ILE A 250 -8.20 -8.54 -4.25
N LEU A 251 -7.37 -7.54 -3.94
CA LEU A 251 -7.85 -6.24 -3.50
C LEU A 251 -8.78 -5.58 -4.52
N GLY A 252 -8.38 -5.51 -5.79
CA GLY A 252 -9.16 -4.90 -6.86
C GLY A 252 -10.48 -5.63 -7.08
N CYS A 253 -10.46 -6.97 -7.16
CA CYS A 253 -11.68 -7.77 -7.30
C CYS A 253 -12.61 -7.60 -6.09
N SER A 254 -12.07 -7.55 -4.87
CA SER A 254 -12.87 -7.28 -3.67
C SER A 254 -13.46 -5.87 -3.69
N ALA A 255 -12.70 -4.86 -4.09
CA ALA A 255 -13.20 -3.48 -4.19
C ALA A 255 -14.38 -3.36 -5.18
N GLN A 256 -14.32 -4.04 -6.33
CA GLN A 256 -15.44 -4.05 -7.29
C GLN A 256 -16.70 -4.69 -6.74
N LEU A 257 -16.58 -5.75 -5.91
CA LEU A 257 -17.73 -6.49 -5.38
C LEU A 257 -18.33 -5.87 -4.12
N PHE A 258 -17.52 -5.19 -3.32
CA PHE A 258 -17.88 -4.79 -1.96
C PHE A 258 -17.87 -3.27 -1.76
N GLY A 259 -17.47 -2.50 -2.77
CA GLY A 259 -17.19 -1.07 -2.68
C GLY A 259 -15.74 -0.81 -2.23
N GLY A 260 -15.11 0.19 -2.84
CA GLY A 260 -13.71 0.54 -2.57
C GLY A 260 -13.48 0.96 -1.12
N GLY A 261 -14.36 1.80 -0.58
CA GLY A 261 -14.25 2.42 0.73
C GLY A 261 -14.21 1.41 1.88
N VAL A 262 -14.97 0.32 1.76
CA VAL A 262 -14.96 -0.77 2.75
C VAL A 262 -13.63 -1.52 2.71
N VAL A 263 -13.18 -1.91 1.51
CA VAL A 263 -12.02 -2.80 1.36
C VAL A 263 -10.69 -2.06 1.53
N MET A 264 -10.59 -0.82 1.05
CA MET A 264 -9.35 -0.06 1.07
C MET A 264 -8.89 0.25 2.49
N ALA A 265 -9.80 0.60 3.41
CA ALA A 265 -9.46 0.86 4.80
C ALA A 265 -8.87 -0.38 5.51
N LEU A 266 -9.47 -1.55 5.29
CA LEU A 266 -8.96 -2.82 5.80
C LEU A 266 -7.58 -3.15 5.22
N TRP A 267 -7.41 -2.93 3.92
CA TRP A 267 -6.12 -3.14 3.27
C TRP A 267 -5.05 -2.21 3.84
N CYS A 268 -5.34 -0.92 4.00
CA CYS A 268 -4.41 0.06 4.59
C CYS A 268 -3.99 -0.34 6.01
N LEU A 269 -4.93 -0.83 6.83
CA LEU A 269 -4.62 -1.36 8.16
C LEU A 269 -3.65 -2.54 8.11
N ILE A 270 -3.96 -3.52 7.27
CA ILE A 270 -3.12 -4.73 7.13
C ILE A 270 -1.74 -4.35 6.61
N HIS A 271 -1.67 -3.50 5.58
CA HIS A 271 -0.42 -2.96 5.05
C HIS A 271 0.37 -2.25 6.16
N TYR A 272 -0.27 -1.35 6.92
CA TYR A 272 0.39 -0.63 8.01
C TYR A 272 0.97 -1.59 9.07
N ILE A 273 0.25 -2.66 9.42
CA ILE A 273 0.73 -3.67 10.38
C ILE A 273 1.90 -4.49 9.81
N GLN A 274 1.84 -4.84 8.52
CA GLN A 274 2.78 -5.78 7.89
C GLN A 274 4.04 -5.12 7.34
N THR A 275 4.00 -3.82 7.05
CA THR A 275 5.06 -3.08 6.36
C THR A 275 5.59 -1.92 7.22
N PRO A 276 6.16 -2.19 8.42
CA PRO A 276 6.86 -1.17 9.21
C PRO A 276 8.13 -0.68 8.51
N ILE A 277 8.63 0.49 8.92
CA ILE A 277 9.80 1.12 8.30
C ILE A 277 11.07 0.25 8.37
N GLU A 278 11.19 -0.62 9.37
CA GLU A 278 12.29 -1.60 9.50
C GLU A 278 12.38 -2.58 8.32
N ASN A 279 11.31 -2.79 7.56
CA ASN A 279 11.34 -3.60 6.33
C ASN A 279 12.14 -2.91 5.21
N PHE A 280 12.35 -1.60 5.28
CA PHE A 280 13.06 -0.79 4.26
C PHE A 280 14.51 -0.46 4.65
N ARG A 281 15.08 -1.22 5.58
CA ARG A 281 16.45 -1.01 6.07
C ARG A 281 17.56 -1.17 5.03
N ALA A 282 17.29 -1.89 3.93
CA ALA A 282 18.22 -2.08 2.82
C ALA A 282 17.66 -1.41 1.56
N ARG A 283 18.54 -0.83 0.72
CA ARG A 283 18.11 -0.08 -0.48
C ARG A 283 17.29 -0.90 -1.46
N ASP A 284 17.63 -2.17 -1.60
CA ASP A 284 16.96 -3.12 -2.51
C ASP A 284 15.61 -3.63 -1.98
N MET A 285 15.23 -3.31 -0.74
CA MET A 285 13.89 -3.62 -0.22
C MET A 285 12.82 -2.71 -0.82
N ARG A 286 13.21 -1.48 -1.21
CA ARG A 286 12.34 -0.54 -1.94
C ARG A 286 12.16 -0.96 -3.41
N LEU A 287 13.19 -1.55 -4.01
CA LEU A 287 13.23 -1.92 -5.43
C LEU A 287 12.06 -2.84 -5.81
N THR A 288 11.47 -2.55 -6.96
CA THR A 288 10.45 -3.37 -7.62
C THR A 288 11.04 -4.09 -8.84
N ASP A 289 10.37 -5.16 -9.28
CA ASP A 289 10.67 -5.80 -10.55
C ASP A 289 10.28 -4.89 -11.72
N LEU A 290 11.26 -4.53 -12.56
CA LEU A 290 11.05 -3.65 -13.71
C LEU A 290 10.01 -4.16 -14.69
N SER A 291 9.85 -5.48 -14.83
CA SER A 291 8.84 -6.06 -15.72
C SER A 291 7.42 -5.70 -15.26
N TYR A 292 7.20 -5.63 -13.94
CA TYR A 292 5.93 -5.20 -13.38
C TYR A 292 5.80 -3.68 -13.35
N SER A 293 6.82 -2.94 -12.91
CA SER A 293 6.73 -1.47 -12.83
C SER A 293 6.59 -0.80 -14.20
N THR A 294 7.24 -1.33 -15.24
CA THR A 294 7.12 -0.81 -16.61
C THR A 294 5.77 -1.12 -17.22
N SER A 295 5.12 -2.23 -16.83
CA SER A 295 3.80 -2.58 -17.36
C SER A 295 2.66 -1.80 -16.71
N VAL A 296 2.82 -1.22 -15.51
CA VAL A 296 1.72 -0.53 -14.80
C VAL A 296 1.04 0.51 -15.68
N LEU A 297 1.77 1.47 -16.23
CA LEU A 297 1.15 2.55 -17.01
C LEU A 297 0.39 2.06 -18.25
N PRO A 298 0.99 1.31 -19.20
CA PRO A 298 0.26 0.88 -20.40
C PRO A 298 -0.93 -0.02 -20.05
N VAL A 299 -0.79 -0.87 -19.04
CA VAL A 299 -1.89 -1.74 -18.59
C VAL A 299 -3.02 -0.93 -17.98
N MET A 300 -2.73 0.04 -17.12
CA MET A 300 -3.77 0.89 -16.51
C MET A 300 -4.44 1.78 -17.54
N LEU A 301 -3.72 2.28 -18.55
CA LEU A 301 -4.33 3.02 -19.66
C LEU A 301 -5.34 2.14 -20.41
N LEU A 302 -4.96 0.91 -20.77
CA LEU A 302 -5.79 0.00 -21.56
C LEU A 302 -6.95 -0.62 -20.78
N ALA A 303 -6.69 -1.14 -19.58
CA ALA A 303 -7.66 -1.92 -18.81
C ALA A 303 -8.56 -1.05 -17.94
N HIS A 304 -8.12 0.15 -17.54
CA HIS A 304 -8.85 1.02 -16.62
C HIS A 304 -9.27 2.33 -17.28
N TYR A 305 -8.31 3.20 -17.64
CA TYR A 305 -8.64 4.58 -18.04
C TYR A 305 -9.44 4.67 -19.33
N ILE A 306 -9.05 3.96 -20.39
CA ILE A 306 -9.77 3.99 -21.68
C ILE A 306 -11.23 3.55 -21.51
N PRO A 307 -11.53 2.34 -21.00
CA PRO A 307 -12.93 1.91 -20.89
C PRO A 307 -13.71 2.75 -19.88
N HIS A 308 -13.09 3.22 -18.79
CA HIS A 308 -13.71 4.17 -17.84
C HIS A 308 -14.13 5.47 -18.53
N LEU A 309 -13.20 6.15 -19.19
CA LEU A 309 -13.45 7.44 -19.84
C LEU A 309 -14.48 7.31 -20.97
N VAL A 310 -14.46 6.20 -21.72
CA VAL A 310 -15.48 5.91 -22.74
C VAL A 310 -16.86 5.77 -22.08
N SER A 311 -16.97 5.02 -20.98
CA SER A 311 -18.26 4.76 -20.30
C SER A 311 -18.97 6.04 -19.83
N PHE A 312 -18.21 7.04 -19.39
CA PHE A 312 -18.73 8.31 -18.86
C PHE A 312 -18.71 9.48 -19.86
N SER A 313 -18.37 9.23 -21.13
CA SER A 313 -18.35 10.27 -22.16
C SER A 313 -19.75 10.45 -22.79
N ALA A 314 -20.46 11.51 -22.40
CA ALA A 314 -21.84 11.77 -22.86
C ALA A 314 -22.01 11.97 -24.38
N TRP A 315 -20.93 12.21 -25.13
CA TRP A 315 -20.93 12.36 -26.58
C TRP A 315 -20.78 11.03 -27.34
N ILE A 316 -20.51 9.93 -26.64
CA ILE A 316 -20.45 8.58 -27.19
C ILE A 316 -21.85 7.95 -27.08
N ASP A 317 -22.23 7.14 -28.07
CA ASP A 317 -23.53 6.49 -28.07
C ASP A 317 -23.73 5.60 -26.82
N PRO A 318 -24.96 5.50 -26.28
CA PRO A 318 -25.21 4.78 -25.03
C PRO A 318 -24.84 3.29 -25.05
N GLN A 319 -24.92 2.63 -26.21
CA GLN A 319 -24.58 1.21 -26.32
C GLN A 319 -23.07 0.99 -26.17
N THR A 320 -22.24 1.80 -26.84
CA THR A 320 -20.78 1.75 -26.71
C THR A 320 -20.33 2.07 -25.29
N ARG A 321 -20.95 3.06 -24.63
CA ARG A 321 -20.67 3.39 -23.22
C ARG A 321 -20.95 2.21 -22.29
N HIS A 322 -22.10 1.55 -22.48
CA HIS A 322 -22.45 0.35 -21.71
C HIS A 322 -21.51 -0.83 -21.97
N ILE A 323 -21.06 -1.02 -23.22
CA ILE A 323 -20.05 -2.04 -23.55
C ILE A 323 -18.72 -1.74 -22.85
N ALA A 324 -18.30 -0.47 -22.83
CA ALA A 324 -17.07 -0.07 -22.15
C ALA A 324 -17.15 -0.34 -20.64
N ASP A 325 -18.32 -0.19 -20.03
CA ASP A 325 -18.55 -0.57 -18.64
C ASP A 325 -18.32 -2.06 -18.42
N TRP A 326 -18.93 -2.92 -19.24
CA TRP A 326 -18.74 -4.38 -19.19
C TRP A 326 -17.26 -4.80 -19.29
N ILE A 327 -16.48 -4.07 -20.09
CA ILE A 327 -15.02 -4.27 -20.21
C ILE A 327 -14.31 -3.81 -18.94
N TRP A 328 -14.72 -2.67 -18.38
CA TRP A 328 -14.12 -2.06 -17.19
C TRP A 328 -14.40 -2.83 -15.90
N GLN A 329 -15.59 -3.43 -15.71
CA GLN A 329 -15.96 -4.08 -14.45
C GLN A 329 -14.90 -5.09 -13.93
N PRO A 330 -14.33 -5.99 -14.75
CA PRO A 330 -13.25 -6.87 -14.34
C PRO A 330 -11.83 -6.31 -14.60
N PHE A 331 -11.62 -4.98 -14.61
CA PHE A 331 -10.30 -4.37 -14.88
C PHE A 331 -9.15 -4.93 -14.04
N PRO A 332 -9.29 -5.33 -12.75
CA PRO A 332 -8.17 -5.90 -11.99
C PRO A 332 -7.65 -7.20 -12.60
N ILE A 333 -8.55 -7.99 -13.18
CA ILE A 333 -8.25 -9.25 -13.88
C ILE A 333 -7.51 -8.94 -15.17
N TRP A 334 -8.04 -8.02 -15.98
CA TRP A 334 -7.38 -7.58 -17.22
C TRP A 334 -5.98 -7.02 -16.93
N ALA A 335 -5.87 -6.19 -15.90
CA ALA A 335 -4.60 -5.59 -15.52
C ALA A 335 -3.57 -6.66 -15.16
N SER A 336 -3.95 -7.59 -14.30
CA SER A 336 -3.07 -8.69 -13.87
C SER A 336 -2.69 -9.62 -15.03
N ALA A 337 -3.65 -9.97 -15.89
CA ALA A 337 -3.43 -10.83 -17.05
C ALA A 337 -2.48 -10.17 -18.06
N LEU A 338 -2.67 -8.88 -18.36
CA LEU A 338 -1.80 -8.13 -19.26
C LEU A 338 -0.39 -7.92 -18.66
N GLN A 339 -0.26 -7.63 -17.37
CA GLN A 339 1.06 -7.56 -16.72
C GLN A 339 1.79 -8.90 -16.80
N TYR A 340 1.11 -10.01 -16.55
CA TYR A 340 1.69 -11.35 -16.68
C TYR A 340 2.12 -11.64 -18.13
N LEU A 341 1.27 -11.30 -19.10
CA LEU A 341 1.59 -11.47 -20.52
C LEU A 341 2.83 -10.65 -20.91
N LEU A 342 2.85 -9.35 -20.59
CA LEU A 342 3.96 -8.45 -20.92
C LEU A 342 5.28 -8.88 -20.28
N LYS A 343 5.24 -9.32 -19.00
CA LYS A 343 6.40 -9.88 -18.31
C LYS A 343 6.94 -11.13 -19.02
N LYS A 344 6.06 -12.00 -19.53
CA LYS A 344 6.48 -13.25 -20.18
C LYS A 344 7.00 -13.04 -21.60
N THR A 345 6.60 -11.97 -22.28
CA THR A 345 6.87 -11.79 -23.71
C THR A 345 7.91 -10.71 -24.01
N ILE A 346 7.74 -9.49 -23.47
CA ILE A 346 8.47 -8.30 -23.96
C ILE A 346 9.32 -7.66 -22.86
N LEU A 347 8.85 -7.63 -21.61
CA LEU A 347 9.48 -6.86 -20.55
C LEU A 347 10.58 -7.66 -19.83
N PRO A 348 11.82 -7.14 -19.74
CA PRO A 348 12.92 -7.87 -19.12
C PRO A 348 12.80 -7.91 -17.60
N ASP A 349 13.07 -9.07 -17.01
CA ASP A 349 13.28 -9.22 -15.57
C ASP A 349 14.76 -9.01 -15.21
N THR A 350 15.05 -7.90 -14.55
CA THR A 350 16.41 -7.48 -14.17
C THR A 350 16.65 -7.51 -12.66
N ILE A 351 15.70 -8.03 -11.86
CA ILE A 351 15.69 -7.88 -10.40
C ILE A 351 16.96 -8.43 -9.75
N LYS A 352 17.51 -9.53 -10.28
CA LYS A 352 18.72 -10.19 -9.76
C LYS A 352 19.97 -9.31 -9.87
N VAL A 353 20.05 -8.48 -10.91
CA VAL A 353 21.19 -7.59 -11.16
C VAL A 353 20.99 -6.26 -10.44
N ASP A 354 19.80 -5.69 -10.56
CA ASP A 354 19.50 -4.35 -10.06
C ASP A 354 19.55 -4.27 -8.54
N ARG A 355 19.14 -5.32 -7.83
CA ARG A 355 19.22 -5.37 -6.36
C ARG A 355 20.64 -5.20 -5.82
N VAL A 356 21.66 -5.58 -6.60
CA VAL A 356 23.08 -5.45 -6.21
C VAL A 356 23.69 -4.17 -6.78
N LYS A 357 23.45 -3.90 -8.08
CA LYS A 357 24.19 -2.86 -8.81
C LYS A 357 23.44 -1.53 -8.94
N SER A 358 22.11 -1.54 -8.86
CA SER A 358 21.28 -0.36 -9.20
C SER A 358 19.91 -0.38 -8.48
N PRO A 359 19.86 -0.27 -7.15
CA PRO A 359 18.62 -0.39 -6.36
C PRO A 359 17.60 0.76 -6.55
N ILE A 360 17.92 1.72 -7.40
CA ILE A 360 17.08 2.88 -7.75
C ILE A 360 16.59 2.86 -9.21
N ARG A 361 16.85 1.78 -9.95
CA ARG A 361 16.65 1.73 -11.40
C ARG A 361 15.19 1.87 -11.86
N ASP A 362 14.26 1.44 -11.03
CA ASP A 362 12.81 1.53 -11.19
C ASP A 362 12.24 2.92 -10.89
N LEU A 363 12.95 3.79 -10.15
CA LEU A 363 12.44 5.12 -9.77
C LEU A 363 11.99 5.98 -10.96
N PRO A 364 12.76 6.12 -12.06
CA PRO A 364 12.31 6.92 -13.19
C PRO A 364 10.99 6.41 -13.78
N ILE A 365 10.83 5.09 -13.89
CA ILE A 365 9.62 4.48 -14.45
C ILE A 365 8.43 4.72 -13.51
N ILE A 366 8.61 4.51 -12.20
CA ILE A 366 7.58 4.79 -11.21
C ILE A 366 7.20 6.28 -11.23
N LYS A 367 8.18 7.19 -11.34
CA LYS A 367 7.95 8.64 -11.48
C LYS A 367 7.03 8.94 -12.67
N TYR A 368 7.37 8.42 -13.85
CA TYR A 368 6.59 8.67 -15.07
C TYR A 368 5.18 8.11 -14.95
N THR A 369 5.02 6.89 -14.42
CA THR A 369 3.71 6.29 -14.17
C THR A 369 2.86 7.17 -13.25
N VAL A 370 3.39 7.53 -12.07
CA VAL A 370 2.65 8.33 -11.08
C VAL A 370 2.33 9.72 -11.62
N TYR A 371 3.27 10.40 -12.25
CA TYR A 371 3.01 11.74 -12.80
C TYR A 371 1.98 11.71 -13.91
N THR A 372 2.00 10.69 -14.76
CA THR A 372 1.02 10.54 -15.85
C THR A 372 -0.38 10.29 -15.28
N THR A 373 -0.51 9.37 -14.32
CA THR A 373 -1.83 9.08 -13.71
C THR A 373 -2.34 10.26 -12.89
N CYS A 374 -1.47 10.95 -12.14
CA CYS A 374 -1.83 12.19 -11.44
C CYS A 374 -2.25 13.30 -12.42
N ALA A 375 -1.60 13.42 -13.58
CA ALA A 375 -2.00 14.40 -14.59
C ALA A 375 -3.38 14.11 -15.18
N ILE A 376 -3.70 12.84 -15.43
CA ILE A 376 -5.04 12.42 -15.87
C ILE A 376 -6.08 12.75 -14.78
N SER A 377 -5.82 12.35 -13.54
CA SER A 377 -6.68 12.64 -12.36
C SER A 377 -6.92 14.15 -12.19
N ALA A 378 -5.86 14.96 -12.20
CA ALA A 378 -5.97 16.42 -12.07
C ALA A 378 -6.71 17.06 -13.25
N THR A 379 -6.54 16.53 -14.47
CA THR A 379 -7.27 17.00 -15.65
C THR A 379 -8.76 16.74 -15.51
N ILE A 380 -9.16 15.54 -15.07
CA ILE A 380 -10.57 15.21 -14.83
C ILE A 380 -11.12 16.04 -13.67
N TRP A 381 -10.35 16.25 -12.60
CA TRP A 381 -10.73 17.13 -11.50
C TRP A 381 -11.07 18.56 -11.98
N TRP A 382 -10.18 19.18 -12.77
CA TRP A 382 -10.44 20.50 -13.36
C TRP A 382 -11.61 20.50 -14.34
N TYR A 383 -11.70 19.45 -15.16
CA TYR A 383 -12.81 19.29 -16.10
C TYR A 383 -14.16 19.24 -15.38
N THR A 384 -14.27 18.46 -14.29
CA THR A 384 -15.46 18.40 -13.45
C THR A 384 -15.75 19.74 -12.80
N LEU A 385 -14.77 20.40 -12.17
CA LEU A 385 -14.99 21.69 -11.51
C LEU A 385 -15.41 22.81 -12.47
N TYR A 386 -14.97 22.77 -13.73
CA TYR A 386 -15.28 23.80 -14.72
C TYR A 386 -16.58 23.53 -15.49
N ASN A 387 -16.89 22.26 -15.81
CA ASN A 387 -17.98 21.92 -16.73
C ASN A 387 -19.22 21.34 -16.03
N ALA A 388 -19.09 20.81 -14.81
CA ALA A 388 -20.26 20.25 -14.14
C ALA A 388 -21.25 21.39 -13.77
N PRO A 389 -22.54 21.26 -14.10
CA PRO A 389 -23.55 22.31 -13.84
C PRO A 389 -24.00 22.34 -12.38
N PHE A 390 -23.22 21.78 -11.46
CA PHE A 390 -23.54 21.61 -10.05
C PHE A 390 -22.41 22.13 -9.17
N SER A 391 -22.75 22.49 -7.93
CA SER A 391 -21.73 22.86 -6.96
C SER A 391 -20.87 21.64 -6.58
N ALA A 392 -19.59 21.86 -6.23
CA ALA A 392 -18.73 20.79 -5.73
C ALA A 392 -19.32 20.10 -4.48
N ALA A 393 -20.03 20.85 -3.62
CA ALA A 393 -20.72 20.26 -2.47
C ALA A 393 -21.81 19.27 -2.90
N THR A 394 -22.61 19.60 -3.91
CA THR A 394 -23.65 18.70 -4.47
C THR A 394 -23.05 17.42 -5.04
N ILE A 395 -21.89 17.52 -5.69
CA ILE A 395 -21.22 16.38 -6.33
C ILE A 395 -20.57 15.47 -5.27
N PHE A 396 -19.86 16.04 -4.30
CA PHE A 396 -18.97 15.27 -3.43
C PHE A 396 -19.46 15.06 -1.99
N ILE A 397 -20.46 15.81 -1.51
CA ILE A 397 -20.94 15.71 -0.12
C ILE A 397 -22.25 14.91 -0.08
N PRO A 398 -22.28 13.75 0.62
CA PRO A 398 -23.47 12.98 0.87
C PRO A 398 -24.54 13.80 1.59
N ASP A 399 -25.69 13.99 0.95
CA ASP A 399 -26.88 14.46 1.63
C ASP A 399 -27.61 13.27 2.24
N VAL A 400 -27.59 13.14 3.57
CA VAL A 400 -28.29 12.06 4.29
C VAL A 400 -29.70 12.45 4.75
N ALA A 401 -30.10 13.71 4.55
CA ALA A 401 -31.43 14.18 4.91
C ALA A 401 -32.45 13.89 3.80
N GLY A 402 -33.70 13.62 4.19
CA GLY A 402 -34.85 13.51 3.27
C GLY A 402 -35.11 12.14 2.66
N THR A 403 -36.29 12.01 2.07
CA THR A 403 -36.70 10.87 1.23
C THR A 403 -35.92 10.91 -0.07
N LYS A 404 -35.34 9.77 -0.47
CA LYS A 404 -34.52 9.64 -1.68
C LYS A 404 -35.18 8.70 -2.67
N THR A 405 -35.03 8.98 -3.96
CA THR A 405 -35.32 8.01 -5.01
C THR A 405 -34.23 6.94 -5.06
N ASP A 406 -34.50 5.83 -5.73
CA ASP A 406 -33.56 4.71 -5.81
C ASP A 406 -32.25 5.08 -6.55
N ASP A 407 -32.29 5.96 -7.56
CA ASP A 407 -31.08 6.48 -8.24
C ASP A 407 -30.26 7.40 -7.33
N GLU A 408 -30.91 8.14 -6.43
CA GLU A 408 -30.22 8.97 -5.44
C GLU A 408 -29.54 8.12 -4.35
N PHE A 409 -30.04 6.92 -4.06
CA PHE A 409 -29.33 5.96 -3.20
C PHE A 409 -28.08 5.38 -3.88
N VAL A 410 -28.11 5.18 -5.21
CA VAL A 410 -26.91 4.83 -6.00
C VAL A 410 -25.88 5.95 -5.90
N ARG A 411 -26.30 7.22 -6.08
CA ARG A 411 -25.43 8.39 -5.87
C ARG A 411 -24.86 8.42 -4.46
N LEU A 412 -25.71 8.24 -3.44
CA LEU A 412 -25.30 8.30 -2.04
C LEU A 412 -24.24 7.24 -1.71
N PHE A 413 -24.40 6.02 -2.23
CA PHE A 413 -23.39 4.97 -2.10
C PHE A 413 -22.05 5.40 -2.69
N MET A 414 -22.03 5.94 -3.91
CA MET A 414 -20.79 6.30 -4.59
C MET A 414 -20.08 7.48 -3.93
N GLN A 415 -20.82 8.46 -3.41
CA GLN A 415 -20.25 9.54 -2.62
C GLN A 415 -19.62 9.02 -1.32
N PHE A 416 -20.27 8.09 -0.62
CA PHE A 416 -19.69 7.45 0.56
C PHE A 416 -18.48 6.57 0.20
N ASP A 417 -18.54 5.84 -0.91
CA ASP A 417 -17.44 5.01 -1.41
C ASP A 417 -16.20 5.88 -1.62
N GLU A 418 -16.33 6.98 -2.36
CA GLU A 418 -15.25 7.94 -2.59
C GLU A 418 -14.69 8.51 -1.29
N ILE A 419 -15.55 9.01 -0.40
CA ILE A 419 -15.11 9.63 0.86
C ILE A 419 -14.34 8.62 1.71
N PHE A 420 -14.88 7.42 1.92
CA PHE A 420 -14.21 6.43 2.77
C PHE A 420 -12.94 5.88 2.11
N PHE A 421 -12.96 5.68 0.79
CA PHE A 421 -11.80 5.24 0.03
C PHE A 421 -10.66 6.26 0.10
N MET A 422 -10.94 7.53 -0.22
CA MET A 422 -9.92 8.59 -0.20
C MET A 422 -9.47 8.91 1.22
N THR A 423 -10.37 8.86 2.21
CA THR A 423 -9.99 9.00 3.63
C THR A 423 -9.02 7.91 4.05
N ALA A 424 -9.28 6.65 3.68
CA ALA A 424 -8.36 5.54 3.94
C ALA A 424 -7.00 5.74 3.28
N CYS A 425 -6.96 6.23 2.03
CA CYS A 425 -5.72 6.50 1.30
C CYS A 425 -4.89 7.64 1.93
N MET A 426 -5.54 8.77 2.26
CA MET A 426 -4.87 9.92 2.88
C MET A 426 -4.38 9.58 4.29
N LEU A 427 -5.19 8.88 5.06
CA LEU A 427 -4.80 8.40 6.38
C LEU A 427 -3.59 7.47 6.27
N TRP A 428 -3.59 6.54 5.31
CA TRP A 428 -2.46 5.66 5.05
C TRP A 428 -1.18 6.43 4.73
N LEU A 429 -1.22 7.45 3.87
CA LEU A 429 -0.08 8.33 3.62
C LEU A 429 0.43 9.01 4.90
N LEU A 430 -0.45 9.53 5.75
CA LEU A 430 -0.06 10.15 7.01
C LEU A 430 0.63 9.14 7.95
N TYR A 431 0.18 7.89 8.01
CA TYR A 431 0.86 6.84 8.78
C TYR A 431 2.26 6.53 8.21
N LEU A 432 2.39 6.44 6.88
CA LEU A 432 3.68 6.20 6.23
C LEU A 432 4.66 7.36 6.47
N PHE A 433 4.18 8.61 6.41
CA PHE A 433 4.97 9.78 6.79
C PHE A 433 5.32 9.79 8.27
N GLY A 434 4.41 9.34 9.14
CA GLY A 434 4.68 9.18 10.56
C GLY A 434 5.80 8.18 10.84
N ASP A 435 5.84 7.07 10.11
CA ASP A 435 6.92 6.10 10.17
C ASP A 435 8.26 6.69 9.69
N LEU A 436 8.27 7.40 8.56
CA LEU A 436 9.47 8.10 8.06
C LEU A 436 9.98 9.16 9.05
N LYS A 437 9.07 9.91 9.69
CA LYS A 437 9.43 10.92 10.67
C LYS A 437 10.01 10.31 11.95
N ARG A 438 9.44 9.20 12.44
CA ARG A 438 9.98 8.45 13.60
C ARG A 438 11.37 7.88 13.31
N ALA A 439 11.60 7.45 12.08
CA ALA A 439 12.89 6.98 11.59
C ALA A 439 13.91 8.13 11.37
N GLY A 440 13.49 9.39 11.47
CA GLY A 440 14.34 10.56 11.22
C GLY A 440 14.69 10.78 9.75
N MET A 441 13.88 10.23 8.83
CA MET A 441 14.08 10.36 7.39
C MET A 441 13.42 11.62 6.80
N MET A 442 12.65 12.37 7.62
CA MET A 442 11.86 13.51 7.17
C MET A 442 11.84 14.63 8.21
N ASP A 443 12.26 15.82 7.78
CA ASP A 443 12.36 17.01 8.64
C ASP A 443 11.06 17.84 8.65
N SER A 444 10.23 17.73 7.61
CA SER A 444 8.98 18.50 7.46
C SER A 444 8.06 18.38 8.68
N SER A 445 7.48 19.50 9.09
CA SER A 445 6.50 19.55 10.18
C SER A 445 5.16 18.95 9.76
N TRP A 446 4.37 18.45 10.71
CA TRP A 446 3.02 17.95 10.42
C TRP A 446 2.12 19.02 9.79
N ILE A 447 2.26 20.28 10.24
CA ILE A 447 1.53 21.41 9.68
C ILE A 447 1.87 21.57 8.19
N SER A 448 3.16 21.49 7.82
CA SER A 448 3.58 21.58 6.42
C SER A 448 3.05 20.43 5.57
N ILE A 449 3.05 19.20 6.10
CA ILE A 449 2.56 18.02 5.37
C ILE A 449 1.06 18.16 5.12
N VAL A 450 0.30 18.52 6.14
CA VAL A 450 -1.16 18.68 6.04
C VAL A 450 -1.52 19.87 5.16
N SER A 451 -0.83 21.01 5.29
CA SER A 451 -1.12 22.19 4.46
C SER A 451 -0.80 21.95 2.99
N MET A 452 0.32 21.29 2.67
CA MET A 452 0.63 20.87 1.30
C MET A 452 -0.39 19.89 0.75
N GLY A 453 -0.82 18.91 1.56
CA GLY A 453 -1.86 17.96 1.17
C GLY A 453 -3.18 18.65 0.86
N LEU A 454 -3.67 19.52 1.75
CA LEU A 454 -4.91 20.28 1.55
C LEU A 454 -4.82 21.21 0.33
N ALA A 455 -3.70 21.92 0.16
CA ALA A 455 -3.50 22.77 -1.01
C ALA A 455 -3.53 21.94 -2.31
N THR A 456 -2.91 20.76 -2.31
CA THR A 456 -2.91 19.87 -3.49
C THR A 456 -4.30 19.27 -3.75
N ILE A 457 -5.11 18.97 -2.71
CA ILE A 457 -6.49 18.49 -2.89
C ILE A 457 -7.33 19.56 -3.59
N ILE A 458 -7.23 20.80 -3.13
CA ILE A 458 -7.96 21.93 -3.71
C ILE A 458 -7.55 22.14 -5.17
N VAL A 459 -6.23 22.14 -5.43
CA VAL A 459 -5.69 22.48 -6.76
C VAL A 459 -5.81 21.32 -7.74
N ALA A 460 -5.48 20.09 -7.36
CA ALA A 460 -5.29 18.97 -8.27
C ALA A 460 -6.20 17.75 -7.98
N GLY A 461 -7.02 17.82 -6.93
CA GLY A 461 -7.93 16.74 -6.55
C GLY A 461 -7.30 15.69 -5.62
N PRO A 462 -8.13 14.79 -5.07
CA PRO A 462 -7.69 13.80 -4.09
C PRO A 462 -6.77 12.73 -4.68
N GLY A 463 -7.06 12.19 -5.87
CA GLY A 463 -6.21 11.19 -6.53
C GLY A 463 -4.78 11.68 -6.77
N ALA A 464 -4.63 12.85 -7.38
CA ALA A 464 -3.32 13.46 -7.63
C ALA A 464 -2.56 13.77 -6.33
N THR A 465 -3.26 14.26 -5.29
CA THR A 465 -2.66 14.47 -3.97
C THR A 465 -2.09 13.17 -3.41
N PHE A 466 -2.86 12.09 -3.48
CA PHE A 466 -2.43 10.79 -2.99
C PHE A 466 -1.19 10.30 -3.76
N GLY A 467 -1.25 10.31 -5.09
CA GLY A 467 -0.15 9.84 -5.93
C GLY A 467 1.14 10.64 -5.73
N LEU A 468 1.06 11.97 -5.66
CA LEU A 468 2.22 12.83 -5.41
C LEU A 468 2.78 12.66 -3.99
N GLY A 469 1.92 12.52 -2.99
CA GLY A 469 2.32 12.23 -1.62
C GLY A 469 3.03 10.88 -1.50
N TRP A 470 2.50 9.84 -2.15
CA TRP A 470 3.14 8.53 -2.21
C TRP A 470 4.49 8.59 -2.94
N TRP A 471 4.59 9.34 -4.04
CA TRP A 471 5.86 9.56 -4.73
C TRP A 471 6.91 10.28 -3.86
N TRP A 472 6.48 11.27 -3.07
CA TRP A 472 7.37 11.94 -2.13
C TRP A 472 7.95 10.96 -1.10
N ARG A 473 7.11 10.03 -0.59
CA ARG A 473 7.59 8.93 0.25
C ARG A 473 8.64 8.08 -0.46
N GLU A 474 8.43 7.69 -1.73
CA GLU A 474 9.39 6.87 -2.47
C GLU A 474 10.75 7.55 -2.60
N GLN A 475 10.77 8.88 -2.83
CA GLN A 475 12.00 9.66 -2.88
C GLN A 475 12.74 9.63 -1.54
N LEU A 476 12.02 9.76 -0.42
CA LEU A 476 12.61 9.69 0.92
C LEU A 476 13.17 8.30 1.20
N LEU A 477 12.44 7.22 0.87
CA LEU A 477 12.92 5.85 1.02
C LEU A 477 14.16 5.55 0.17
N ALA A 478 14.28 6.18 -1.00
CA ALA A 478 15.42 5.97 -1.89
C ALA A 478 16.69 6.73 -1.45
N THR A 479 16.54 7.89 -0.79
CA THR A 479 17.63 8.85 -0.60
C THR A 479 18.05 9.04 0.86
N LYS A 480 17.18 8.71 1.82
CA LYS A 480 17.42 8.93 3.24
C LYS A 480 17.68 7.61 3.96
N TRP A 481 18.39 7.70 5.07
CA TRP A 481 18.65 6.58 5.96
C TRP A 481 17.96 6.79 7.30
N HIS A 482 17.74 5.70 8.02
CA HIS A 482 17.32 5.76 9.41
C HIS A 482 18.34 6.58 10.23
N LYS A 483 17.88 7.39 11.18
CA LYS A 483 18.72 8.30 11.99
C LYS A 483 19.89 7.63 12.72
N ASP A 484 19.72 6.35 13.08
CA ASP A 484 20.73 5.56 13.79
C ASP A 484 21.58 4.69 12.85
N ALA A 485 21.36 4.78 11.52
CA ALA A 485 22.16 4.07 10.55
C ALA A 485 23.56 4.69 10.45
N VAL A 486 24.58 3.84 10.51
CA VAL A 486 25.98 4.25 10.40
C VAL A 486 26.39 4.19 8.93
N VAL A 487 26.46 5.36 8.31
CA VAL A 487 26.75 5.55 6.88
C VAL A 487 27.87 6.56 6.71
N ALA A 488 28.51 6.56 5.53
CA ALA A 488 29.43 7.64 5.17
C ALA A 488 28.68 8.98 5.14
N ALA A 489 29.33 10.02 5.64
CA ALA A 489 28.79 11.38 5.72
C ALA A 489 28.56 12.00 4.33
#